data_AF-A0A5E8A5W6-F1
#
_entry.id   AF-A0A5E8A5W6-F1
#
_cell.length_a   1.000
_cell.length_b   1.000
_cell.length_c   1.000
_cell.angle_alpha   90.00
_cell.angle_beta   90.00
_cell.angle_gamma   90.00
#
_symmetry.space_group_name_H-M   'P 1'
#
loop_
_entity.id
_entity.type
_entity.pdbx_description
1 polymer ?
#
loop_
_entity_poly.entity_id
_entity_poly.type
_entity_poly.pdbx_seq_one_letter_code
_entity_poly.pdbx_strand_id
1 'polypeptide(L)' 'MVSKTSSNQSAISLADFGQDVARRRAAAGDVVVPRNAGIRRTESKRALLAAINDADGLW' A
#
# COMPACT_ATOMS: atom_id res chain seq x y z
N MET A 1 -26.86 6.16 -2.57
CA MET A 1 -25.39 6.25 -2.60
C MET A 1 -24.98 6.18 -4.07
N VAL A 2 -24.54 7.28 -4.69
CA VAL A 2 -24.15 7.29 -6.11
C VAL A 2 -22.63 7.24 -6.18
N SER A 3 -22.10 6.12 -6.65
CA SER A 3 -20.67 6.00 -6.97
C SER A 3 -20.39 6.80 -8.23
N LYS A 4 -19.59 7.86 -8.12
CA LYS A 4 -19.03 8.57 -9.27
C LYS A 4 -17.93 7.70 -9.89
N THR A 5 -18.21 6.99 -10.96
CA THR A 5 -17.18 6.39 -11.81
C THR A 5 -16.73 7.41 -12.85
N SER A 6 -15.83 8.31 -12.47
CA SER A 6 -15.11 9.12 -13.46
C SER A 6 -13.76 8.46 -13.74
N SER A 7 -13.71 7.67 -14.81
CA SER A 7 -12.78 7.96 -15.91
C SER A 7 -13.04 7.00 -17.07
N ASN A 8 -12.96 7.54 -18.29
CA ASN A 8 -13.01 6.81 -19.55
C ASN A 8 -11.66 6.09 -19.81
N GLN A 9 -11.04 5.54 -18.77
CA GLN A 9 -9.75 4.86 -18.89
C GLN A 9 -9.98 3.48 -19.47
N SER A 10 -9.48 3.27 -20.70
CA SER A 10 -9.43 1.95 -21.31
C SER A 10 -8.69 0.99 -20.37
N ALA A 11 -9.32 -0.14 -20.06
CA ALA A 11 -8.65 -1.20 -19.33
C ALA A 11 -7.41 -1.66 -20.11
N ILE A 12 -6.28 -1.81 -19.42
CA ILE A 12 -5.05 -2.36 -20.01
C ILE A 12 -4.93 -3.84 -19.62
N SER A 13 -4.24 -4.63 -20.44
CA SER A 13 -3.94 -6.00 -20.06
C SER A 13 -2.94 -6.04 -18.89
N LEU A 14 -2.96 -7.14 -18.13
CA LEU A 14 -2.00 -7.32 -17.03
C LEU A 14 -0.55 -7.38 -17.54
N ALA A 15 -0.34 -7.91 -18.75
CA ALA A 15 0.96 -7.96 -19.40
C ALA A 15 1.48 -6.56 -19.73
N ASP A 16 0.64 -5.72 -20.34
CA ASP A 16 1.00 -4.33 -20.69
C ASP A 16 1.24 -3.50 -19.43
N PHE A 17 0.44 -3.71 -18.38
CA PHE A 17 0.66 -3.10 -17.08
C PHE A 17 2.03 -3.48 -16.50
N GLY A 18 2.41 -4.76 -16.57
CA GLY A 18 3.71 -5.23 -16.08
C GLY A 18 4.89 -4.55 -16.78
N GLN A 19 4.82 -4.42 -18.10
CA GLN A 19 5.85 -3.73 -18.89
C GLN A 19 5.95 -2.24 -18.53
N ASP A 20 4.81 -1.60 -18.36
CA ASP A 20 4.73 -0.19 -18.01
C ASP A 20 5.26 0.09 -16.59
N VAL A 21 5.03 -0.81 -15.63
CA VAL A 21 5.64 -0.76 -14.29
C VAL A 21 7.16 -0.93 -14.36
N ALA A 22 7.66 -1.90 -15.13
CA ALA A 22 9.10 -2.14 -15.26
C ALA A 22 9.82 -0.92 -15.86
N ARG A 23 9.27 -0.34 -16.92
CA ARG A 23 9.76 0.90 -17.54
C ARG A 23 9.81 2.05 -16.53
N ARG A 24 8.76 2.25 -15.74
CA ARG A 24 8.74 3.31 -14.72
C ARG A 24 9.76 3.10 -13.61
N ARG A 25 9.96 1.85 -13.16
CA ARG A 25 10.99 1.53 -12.16
C ARG A 25 12.40 1.85 -12.69
N ALA A 26 12.69 1.49 -13.93
CA ALA A 26 13.97 1.81 -14.56
C ALA A 26 14.20 3.33 -14.65
N ALA A 27 13.15 4.10 -14.99
CA ALA A 27 13.23 5.57 -15.06
C ALA A 27 13.36 6.24 -13.68
N ALA A 28 12.75 5.66 -12.64
CA ALA A 28 12.75 6.23 -11.29
C ALA A 28 14.08 6.02 -10.52
N GLY A 29 14.91 5.06 -10.94
CA GLY A 29 16.16 4.73 -10.25
C GLY A 29 15.94 4.06 -8.89
N ASP A 30 16.91 4.18 -7.97
CA ASP A 30 16.80 3.61 -6.63
C ASP A 30 15.86 4.44 -5.75
N VAL A 31 14.63 3.98 -5.60
CA VAL A 31 13.64 4.61 -4.74
C VAL A 31 13.78 4.04 -3.33
N VAL A 32 14.58 4.72 -2.50
CA VAL A 32 14.62 4.47 -1.05
C VAL A 32 13.33 5.00 -0.43
N VAL A 33 12.26 4.20 -0.48
CA VAL A 33 11.05 4.49 0.27
C VAL A 33 11.35 4.21 1.73
N PRO A 34 11.35 5.23 2.62
CA PRO A 34 11.46 4.95 4.04
C PRO A 34 10.30 4.05 4.42
N ARG A 35 10.61 2.88 4.99
CA ARG A 35 9.57 2.05 5.60
C ARG A 35 8.79 2.95 6.55
N ASN A 36 7.46 2.91 6.47
CA ASN A 36 6.62 3.54 7.47
C ASN A 36 7.08 3.00 8.83
N ALA A 37 7.80 3.82 9.60
CA ALA A 37 8.42 3.38 10.84
C ALA A 37 7.39 3.00 11.92
N GLY A 38 6.10 3.16 11.64
CA GLY A 38 5.00 2.75 12.50
C GLY A 38 4.96 3.50 13.83
N ILE A 39 5.68 4.62 13.95
CA ILE A 39 5.89 5.31 15.25
C ILE A 39 4.68 6.16 15.62
N ARG A 40 3.94 6.67 14.63
CA ARG A 40 2.74 7.49 14.82
C ARG A 40 1.47 6.64 14.85
N ARG A 41 1.36 5.74 15.84
CA ARG A 41 0.13 4.96 16.07
C ARG A 41 -0.86 5.79 16.88
N THR A 42 -2.12 5.80 16.44
CA THR A 42 -3.23 6.29 17.26
C THR A 42 -3.34 5.46 18.54
N GLU A 43 -4.04 5.99 19.54
CA GLU A 43 -4.31 5.26 20.79
C GLU A 43 -5.04 3.94 20.53
N SER A 44 -6.09 3.96 19.70
CA SER A 44 -6.83 2.77 19.28
C SER A 44 -5.94 1.68 18.67
N LYS A 45 -4.99 2.07 17.81
CA LYS A 45 -4.05 1.14 17.17
C LYS A 45 -3.05 0.55 18.16
N ARG A 46 -2.64 1.31 19.18
CA ARG A 46 -1.76 0.81 20.25
C ARG A 46 -2.49 -0.21 21.13
N ALA A 47 -3.72 0.08 21.52
CA ALA A 47 -4.54 -0.83 22.32
C ALA A 47 -4.79 -2.16 21.59
N LEU A 48 -5.10 -2.12 20.29
CA LEU A 48 -5.28 -3.33 19.48
C LEU A 48 -4.01 -4.19 19.44
N LEU A 49 -2.85 -3.58 19.19
CA LEU A 49 -1.59 -4.33 19.13
C LEU A 49 -1.19 -4.93 20.48
N ALA A 50 -1.48 -4.24 21.59
CA ALA A 50 -1.27 -4.79 22.92
C ALA A 50 -2.16 -6.04 23.15
N ALA A 51 -3.44 -5.97 22.81
CA ALA A 51 -4.35 -7.11 22.94
C ALA A 51 -3.94 -8.31 22.07
N ILE A 52 -3.40 -8.06 20.86
CA ILE A 52 -2.88 -9.12 19.98
C ILE A 52 -1.62 -9.76 20.60
N ASN A 53 -0.72 -8.96 21.15
CA ASN A 53 0.50 -9.45 21.80
C ASN A 53 0.17 -10.29 23.05
N ASP A 54 -0.81 -9.85 23.85
CA ASP A 54 -1.28 -10.60 25.03
C ASP A 54 -1.99 -11.90 24.64
N ALA A 55 -2.54 -11.98 23.43
CA ALA A 55 -3.17 -13.17 22.85
C ALA A 55 -2.16 -14.12 22.16
N ASP A 56 -0.86 -13.98 22.43
CA ASP A 56 0.24 -14.80 21.88
C ASP A 56 0.46 -14.64 20.35
N GLY A 57 -0.07 -13.56 19.77
CA GLY A 57 0.10 -13.22 18.36
C GLY A 57 1.37 -12.39 18.12
N LEU A 58 2.49 -13.03 17.78
CA LEU A 58 3.67 -12.32 17.27
C LEU A 58 3.39 -11.80 15.85
N TRP A 59 3.13 -10.50 15.73
CA TRP A 59 2.98 -9.77 14.45
C TRP A 59 4.00 -8.65 14.31
#